data_AF-A0A9P4HBT2-F1
#
_entry.id   AF-A0A9P4HBT2-F1
#
_cell.length_a   1.000
_cell.length_b   1.000
_cell.length_c   1.000
_cell.angle_alpha   90.00
_cell.angle_beta   90.00
_cell.angle_gamma   90.00
#
_symmetry.space_group_name_H-M   'P 1'
#
loop_
_entity.id
_entity.type
_entity.pdbx_description
1 polymer ?
#
loop_
_entity_poly.entity_id
_entity_poly.type
_entity_poly.pdbx_seq_one_letter_code
_entity_poly.pdbx_strand_id
1 'polypeptide(L)'
;PKPASSLLVQLADTFKLPNTAKMVINPTYLAQRTRSSVNWNDAKRRVIHSYRDWLRSAPEVQTMYSLNLPVSTLRTKIRQEFERHRYVNQLKTVDVLLFSSHQEYQETLNFWKQTSHVLKYFRAEEEPKARLPSNFINGFLEVWDLSFALQTHVR
;
A
#
# COMPACT_ATOMS: atom_id res chain seq x y z
N PRO A 1 20.85 -72.52 5.54
CA PRO A 1 19.58 -71.75 5.59
C PRO A 1 19.80 -70.36 6.21
N LYS A 2 20.16 -69.38 5.38
CA LYS A 2 20.32 -67.97 5.79
C LYS A 2 18.92 -67.33 5.88
N PRO A 3 18.62 -66.55 6.93
CA PRO A 3 17.28 -66.02 7.15
C PRO A 3 16.94 -64.95 6.10
N ALA A 4 15.75 -65.08 5.51
CA ALA A 4 15.17 -64.20 4.51
C ALA A 4 14.68 -62.84 5.08
N SER A 5 15.50 -62.20 5.93
CA SER A 5 15.15 -60.94 6.60
C SER A 5 15.90 -59.71 6.06
N SER A 6 16.84 -59.85 5.11
CA SER A 6 17.59 -58.69 4.59
C SER A 6 16.89 -57.93 3.45
N LEU A 7 15.99 -58.59 2.70
CA LEU A 7 15.38 -57.96 1.51
C LEU A 7 14.25 -56.98 1.84
N LEU A 8 13.52 -57.16 2.95
CA LEU A 8 12.49 -56.20 3.37
C LEU A 8 13.07 -54.96 4.05
N VAL A 9 14.26 -55.06 4.64
CA VAL A 9 14.96 -53.88 5.19
C VAL A 9 15.57 -53.04 4.07
N GLN A 10 16.06 -53.66 2.98
CA GLN A 10 16.60 -52.94 1.82
C GLN A 10 15.52 -52.26 0.96
N LEU A 11 14.26 -52.70 1.01
CA LEU A 11 13.14 -52.05 0.31
C LEU A 11 12.55 -50.85 1.07
N ALA A 12 12.81 -50.72 2.36
CA ALA A 12 12.38 -49.56 3.15
C ALA A 12 13.26 -48.31 2.88
N ASP A 13 14.52 -48.52 2.49
CA ASP A 13 15.48 -47.44 2.22
C ASP A 13 15.44 -46.91 0.77
N THR A 14 14.71 -47.57 -0.14
CA THR A 14 14.58 -47.17 -1.55
C THR A 14 13.37 -46.28 -1.84
N PHE A 15 12.51 -46.02 -0.84
CA PHE A 15 11.44 -45.01 -0.92
C PHE A 15 11.78 -43.76 -0.09
N LYS A 16 13.04 -43.35 -0.05
CA LYS A 16 13.35 -41.95 0.22
C LYS A 16 12.95 -41.17 -1.02
N LEU A 17 11.77 -40.54 -0.96
CA LEU A 17 11.36 -39.50 -1.91
C LEU A 17 12.58 -38.62 -2.19
N PRO A 18 13.02 -38.47 -3.45
CA PRO A 18 14.20 -37.69 -3.78
C PRO A 18 13.98 -36.31 -3.20
N ASN A 19 14.88 -35.90 -2.30
CA ASN A 19 14.99 -34.58 -1.71
C ASN A 19 13.69 -33.77 -1.85
N THR A 20 12.87 -33.73 -0.79
CA THR A 20 12.02 -32.57 -0.56
C THR A 20 12.96 -31.38 -0.40
N ALA A 21 13.47 -30.88 -1.53
CA ALA A 21 13.95 -29.54 -1.69
C ALA A 21 12.79 -28.73 -1.13
N LYS A 22 12.99 -28.23 0.09
CA LYS A 22 12.06 -27.27 0.68
C LYS A 22 11.90 -26.23 -0.40
N MET A 23 10.74 -26.17 -1.05
CA MET A 23 10.50 -25.13 -2.06
C MET A 23 10.53 -23.82 -1.29
N VAL A 24 11.70 -23.17 -1.31
CA VAL A 24 11.89 -21.87 -0.69
C VAL A 24 11.28 -20.88 -1.67
N ILE A 25 10.11 -20.36 -1.33
CA ILE A 25 9.50 -19.26 -2.07
C ILE A 25 10.29 -18.01 -1.70
N ASN A 26 11.07 -17.50 -2.65
CA ASN A 26 11.84 -16.29 -2.45
C ASN A 26 10.91 -15.07 -2.37
N PRO A 27 11.20 -14.11 -1.49
CA PRO A 27 10.39 -12.91 -1.35
C PRO A 27 10.55 -11.98 -2.56
N THR A 28 9.53 -11.16 -2.81
CA THR A 28 9.54 -10.14 -3.87
C THR A 28 10.53 -9.01 -3.56
N TYR A 29 10.88 -8.23 -4.58
CA TYR A 29 11.73 -7.05 -4.40
C TYR A 29 11.08 -6.09 -3.38
N LEU A 30 11.90 -5.59 -2.44
CA LEU A 30 11.53 -4.72 -1.31
C LEU A 30 10.57 -5.35 -0.28
N ALA A 31 10.35 -6.67 -0.31
CA ALA A 31 9.57 -7.37 0.70
C ALA A 31 10.18 -7.21 2.10
N GLN A 32 9.33 -6.87 3.08
CA GLN A 32 9.71 -6.78 4.48
C GLN A 32 8.87 -7.74 5.31
N ARG A 33 9.51 -8.41 6.28
CA ARG A 33 8.81 -9.26 7.24
C ARG A 33 7.93 -8.41 8.16
N THR A 34 6.65 -8.72 8.22
CA THR A 34 5.71 -8.09 9.14
C THR A 34 6.13 -8.33 10.59
N ARG A 35 6.18 -7.25 11.37
CA ARG A 35 6.44 -7.27 12.82
C ARG A 35 5.64 -6.17 13.52
N SER A 36 5.28 -6.43 14.76
CA SER A 36 4.74 -5.41 15.68
C SER A 36 5.88 -4.61 16.32
N SER A 37 5.56 -3.40 16.72
CA SER A 37 6.45 -2.54 17.49
C SER A 37 6.42 -2.91 18.97
N VAL A 38 7.58 -2.89 19.61
CA VAL A 38 7.72 -3.20 21.05
C VAL A 38 7.36 -1.99 21.92
N ASN A 39 7.71 -0.79 21.44
CA ASN A 39 7.50 0.46 22.16
C ASN A 39 7.34 1.62 21.16
N TRP A 40 6.83 2.76 21.63
CA TRP A 40 6.63 3.98 20.83
C TRP A 40 7.91 4.50 20.17
N ASN A 41 9.06 4.39 20.84
CA ASN A 41 10.33 4.78 20.25
C ASN A 41 10.73 3.90 19.06
N ASP A 42 10.38 2.62 19.06
CA ASP A 42 10.60 1.73 17.92
C ASP A 42 9.65 2.07 16.77
N ALA A 43 8.37 2.26 17.06
CA ALA A 43 7.38 2.70 16.07
C ALA A 43 7.78 4.02 15.40
N LYS A 44 8.20 5.02 16.19
CA LYS A 44 8.63 6.33 15.66
C LYS A 44 9.82 6.21 14.70
N ARG A 45 10.82 5.38 15.02
CA ARG A 45 11.96 5.14 14.11
C ARG A 45 11.50 4.51 12.80
N ARG A 46 10.57 3.54 12.86
CA ARG A 46 10.01 2.88 11.67
C ARG A 46 9.20 3.84 10.80
N VAL A 47 8.37 4.70 11.41
CA VAL A 47 7.64 5.76 10.69
C VAL A 47 8.58 6.70 9.97
N ILE A 48 9.63 7.19 10.66
CA ILE A 48 10.61 8.10 10.05
C ILE A 48 11.38 7.41 8.92
N HIS A 49 11.73 6.14 9.08
CA HIS A 49 12.39 5.36 8.05
C HIS A 49 11.51 5.24 6.80
N SER A 50 10.26 4.76 6.96
CA SER A 50 9.29 4.67 5.86
C SER A 50 9.06 6.01 5.17
N TYR A 51 8.94 7.10 5.94
CA TYR A 51 8.79 8.45 5.38
C TYR A 51 9.98 8.88 4.51
N ARG A 52 11.21 8.58 4.95
CA ARG A 52 12.43 8.90 4.20
C ARG A 52 12.52 8.10 2.90
N ASP A 53 12.13 6.84 2.93
CA ASP A 53 12.16 5.97 1.76
C ASP A 53 11.18 6.49 0.69
N TRP A 54 9.96 6.86 1.09
CA TRP A 54 9.00 7.54 0.20
C TRP A 54 9.53 8.85 -0.40
N LEU A 55 10.19 9.69 0.40
CA LEU A 55 10.74 10.97 -0.12
C LEU A 55 11.87 10.76 -1.15
N ARG A 56 12.64 9.68 -0.99
CA ARG A 56 13.75 9.31 -1.89
C ARG A 56 13.26 8.65 -3.16
N SER A 57 12.20 7.85 -3.09
CA SER A 57 11.61 7.17 -4.26
C SER A 57 10.75 8.10 -5.13
N ALA A 58 10.31 9.26 -4.61
CA ALA A 58 9.49 10.21 -5.36
C ALA A 58 9.93 10.52 -6.82
N PRO A 59 11.22 10.83 -7.13
CA PRO A 59 11.66 11.03 -8.51
C PRO A 59 11.55 9.77 -9.37
N GLU A 60 11.85 8.60 -8.81
CA GLU A 60 11.72 7.31 -9.50
C GLU A 60 10.26 7.03 -9.88
N VAL A 61 9.34 7.26 -8.94
CA VAL A 61 7.89 7.16 -9.16
C VAL A 61 7.42 8.12 -10.26
N GLN A 62 7.92 9.36 -10.28
CA GLN A 62 7.57 10.32 -11.34
C GLN A 62 7.96 9.80 -12.72
N THR A 63 9.19 9.28 -12.87
CA THR A 63 9.70 8.75 -14.14
C THR A 63 8.99 7.47 -14.56
N MET A 64 8.81 6.51 -13.64
CA MET A 64 8.15 5.23 -13.95
C MET A 64 6.71 5.42 -14.42
N TYR A 65 5.96 6.33 -13.78
CA TYR A 65 4.56 6.58 -14.11
C TYR A 65 4.34 7.71 -15.12
N SER A 66 5.41 8.35 -15.59
CA SER A 66 5.38 9.51 -16.51
C SER A 66 4.35 10.57 -16.07
N LEU A 67 4.38 10.93 -14.78
CA LEU A 67 3.42 11.87 -14.20
C LEU A 67 3.69 13.31 -14.66
N ASN A 68 2.64 14.02 -15.07
CA ASN A 68 2.69 15.45 -15.43
C ASN A 68 2.75 16.38 -14.19
N LEU A 69 3.33 15.91 -13.08
CA LEU A 69 3.43 16.64 -11.83
C LEU A 69 4.91 16.74 -11.42
N PRO A 70 5.34 17.87 -10.84
CA PRO A 70 6.71 17.99 -10.37
C PRO A 70 6.93 17.14 -9.11
N VAL A 71 8.18 16.70 -8.90
CA VAL A 71 8.58 15.89 -7.72
C VAL A 71 8.24 16.59 -6.39
N SER A 72 8.25 17.92 -6.36
CA SER A 72 7.87 18.72 -5.19
C SER A 72 6.42 18.49 -4.78
N THR A 73 5.50 18.39 -5.73
CA THR A 73 4.08 18.11 -5.47
C THR A 73 3.91 16.69 -4.93
N LEU A 74 4.60 15.69 -5.51
CA LEU A 74 4.59 14.32 -4.99
C LEU A 74 5.07 14.25 -3.52
N ARG A 75 6.19 14.91 -3.20
CA ARG A 75 6.71 14.96 -1.82
C ARG A 75 5.75 15.65 -0.85
N THR A 76 5.07 16.69 -1.32
CA THR A 76 4.03 17.38 -0.54
C THR A 76 2.84 16.45 -0.27
N LYS A 77 2.41 15.65 -1.26
CA LYS A 77 1.36 14.64 -1.06
C LYS A 77 1.74 13.54 -0.09
N ILE A 78 2.96 13.01 -0.22
CA ILE A 78 3.50 12.04 0.74
C ILE A 78 3.41 12.63 2.15
N ARG A 79 3.83 13.88 2.34
CA ARG A 79 3.71 14.55 3.64
C ARG A 79 2.27 14.65 4.13
N GLN A 80 1.33 15.04 3.27
CA GLN A 80 -0.10 15.13 3.63
C GLN A 80 -0.65 13.78 4.10
N GLU A 81 -0.32 12.68 3.45
CA GLU A 81 -0.79 11.34 3.85
C GLU A 81 -0.21 10.86 5.18
N PHE A 82 1.06 11.19 5.46
CA PHE A 82 1.65 10.92 6.79
C PHE A 82 1.05 11.82 7.87
N GLU A 83 0.75 13.09 7.56
CA GLU A 83 0.13 14.03 8.50
C GLU A 83 -1.35 13.70 8.77
N ARG A 84 -2.06 13.09 7.83
CA ARG A 84 -3.43 12.57 8.01
C ARG A 84 -3.55 11.65 9.22
N HIS A 85 -2.49 10.89 9.54
CA HIS A 85 -2.46 9.94 10.65
C HIS A 85 -1.62 10.43 11.84
N ARG A 86 -1.35 11.74 11.95
CA ARG A 86 -0.50 12.32 12.99
C ARG A 86 -0.97 12.04 14.42
N TYR A 87 -2.28 12.02 14.64
CA TYR A 87 -2.89 11.95 15.99
C TYR A 87 -3.33 10.53 16.40
N VAL A 88 -2.75 9.49 15.78
CA VAL A 88 -3.07 8.11 16.15
C VAL A 88 -2.40 7.75 17.48
N ASN A 89 -3.22 7.51 18.50
CA ASN A 89 -2.77 7.24 19.86
C ASN A 89 -2.57 5.76 20.19
N GLN A 90 -2.98 4.84 19.31
CA GLN A 90 -2.91 3.39 19.56
C GLN A 90 -1.74 2.76 18.79
N LEU A 91 -0.83 2.12 19.52
CA LEU A 91 0.40 1.52 18.93
C LEU A 91 0.09 0.45 17.88
N LYS A 92 -0.92 -0.40 18.13
CA LYS A 92 -1.35 -1.46 17.21
C LYS A 92 -1.84 -0.87 15.88
N THR A 93 -2.55 0.26 15.92
CA THR A 93 -3.03 0.95 14.72
C THR A 93 -1.86 1.51 13.91
N VAL A 94 -0.83 2.06 14.58
CA VAL A 94 0.39 2.53 13.90
C VAL A 94 1.09 1.38 13.16
N ASP A 95 1.16 0.19 13.77
CA ASP A 95 1.75 -0.98 13.11
C ASP A 95 0.99 -1.42 11.86
N VAL A 96 -0.34 -1.39 11.89
CA VAL A 96 -1.18 -1.65 10.71
C VAL A 96 -0.94 -0.60 9.63
N LEU A 97 -0.91 0.68 10.00
CA LEU A 97 -0.65 1.77 9.05
C LEU A 97 0.75 1.68 8.43
N LEU A 98 1.76 1.30 9.22
CA LEU A 98 3.11 1.06 8.70
C LEU A 98 3.15 -0.12 7.73
N PHE A 99 2.44 -1.20 8.05
CA PHE A 99 2.32 -2.35 7.16
C PHE A 99 1.65 -1.96 5.84
N SER A 100 0.51 -1.26 5.90
CA SER A 100 -0.18 -0.77 4.70
C SER A 100 0.70 0.18 3.89
N SER A 101 1.41 1.12 4.53
CA SER A 101 2.36 2.01 3.85
C SER A 101 3.46 1.24 3.10
N HIS A 102 3.98 0.16 3.70
CA HIS A 102 5.01 -0.66 3.07
C HIS A 102 4.47 -1.52 1.91
N GLN A 103 3.24 -2.01 2.01
CA GLN A 103 2.56 -2.69 0.90
C GLN A 103 2.38 -1.74 -0.28
N GLU A 104 1.87 -0.54 0.00
CA GLU A 104 1.69 0.52 -0.99
C GLU A 104 3.02 0.92 -1.68
N TYR A 105 4.10 0.98 -0.91
CA TYR A 105 5.45 1.27 -1.41
C TYR A 105 5.95 0.19 -2.36
N GLN A 106 5.81 -1.08 -1.99
CA GLN A 106 6.16 -2.22 -2.86
C GLN A 106 5.33 -2.22 -4.14
N GLU A 107 4.01 -2.05 -4.05
CA GLU A 107 3.12 -2.04 -5.21
C GLU A 107 3.46 -0.91 -6.20
N THR A 108 3.94 0.23 -5.68
CA THR A 108 4.32 1.39 -6.49
C THR A 108 5.69 1.20 -7.15
N LEU A 109 6.69 0.75 -6.40
CA LEU A 109 8.06 0.59 -6.94
C LEU A 109 8.24 -0.67 -7.79
N ASN A 110 7.50 -1.73 -7.50
CA ASN A 110 7.49 -2.92 -8.36
C ASN A 110 6.60 -2.75 -9.60
N PHE A 111 6.02 -1.55 -9.80
CA PHE A 111 5.14 -1.23 -10.92
C PHE A 111 3.93 -2.18 -11.03
N TRP A 112 3.38 -2.61 -9.89
CA TRP A 112 2.16 -3.42 -9.85
C TRP A 112 0.90 -2.56 -10.01
N LYS A 113 0.99 -1.27 -9.64
CA LYS A 113 -0.08 -0.28 -9.86
C LYS A 113 -0.03 0.31 -11.25
N GLN A 114 -1.20 0.71 -11.75
CA GLN A 114 -1.35 1.59 -12.92
C GLN A 114 -1.41 3.07 -12.50
N THR A 115 -1.11 4.00 -13.42
CA THR A 115 -1.08 5.46 -13.21
C THR A 115 -2.37 6.00 -12.58
N SER A 116 -3.54 5.47 -12.94
CA SER A 116 -4.84 5.84 -12.36
C SER A 116 -4.92 5.65 -10.85
N HIS A 117 -4.25 4.63 -10.30
CA HIS A 117 -4.20 4.37 -8.86
C HIS A 117 -3.34 5.40 -8.14
N VAL A 118 -2.25 5.85 -8.76
CA VAL A 118 -1.40 6.91 -8.21
C VAL A 118 -2.12 8.26 -8.26
N LEU A 119 -2.80 8.55 -9.37
CA LEU A 119 -3.58 9.79 -9.53
C LEU A 119 -4.78 9.88 -8.57
N LYS A 120 -5.25 8.75 -8.03
CA LYS A 120 -6.31 8.74 -7.00
C LYS A 120 -5.99 9.64 -5.80
N TYR A 121 -4.73 9.74 -5.39
CA TYR A 121 -4.30 10.60 -4.28
C TYR A 121 -4.38 12.10 -4.60
N PHE A 122 -4.49 12.45 -5.89
CA PHE A 122 -4.55 13.84 -6.38
C PHE A 122 -5.96 14.30 -6.74
N ARG A 123 -6.99 13.44 -6.63
CA ARG A 123 -8.39 13.78 -7.01
C ARG A 123 -8.91 15.07 -6.38
N ALA A 124 -8.57 15.34 -5.12
CA ALA A 124 -8.99 16.57 -4.43
C ALA A 124 -8.35 17.85 -5.02
N GLU A 125 -7.27 17.75 -5.77
CA GLU A 125 -6.64 18.88 -6.46
C GLU A 125 -7.17 19.05 -7.89
N GLU A 126 -7.51 17.95 -8.56
CA GLU A 126 -8.06 17.98 -9.93
C GLU A 126 -9.53 18.46 -9.96
N GLU A 127 -10.35 18.03 -9.00
CA GLU A 127 -11.78 18.39 -8.95
C GLU A 127 -12.11 19.26 -7.73
N PRO A 128 -12.08 20.60 -7.85
CA PRO A 128 -12.49 21.48 -6.76
C PRO A 128 -13.98 21.33 -6.40
N LYS A 129 -14.82 20.87 -7.34
CA LYS A 129 -16.24 20.52 -7.10
C LYS A 129 -16.44 19.24 -6.30
N ALA A 130 -15.42 18.38 -6.20
CA ALA A 130 -15.48 17.18 -5.36
C ALA A 130 -15.27 17.51 -3.87
N ARG A 131 -14.83 18.74 -3.54
CA ARG A 131 -14.79 19.21 -2.16
C ARG A 131 -16.21 19.56 -1.73
N LEU A 132 -16.60 19.08 -0.55
CA LEU A 132 -17.86 19.51 0.06
C LEU A 132 -17.82 21.04 0.22
N PRO A 133 -18.87 21.76 -0.19
CA PRO A 133 -18.91 23.22 -0.10
C PRO A 133 -18.67 23.68 1.33
N SER A 134 -17.90 24.75 1.49
CA SER A 134 -17.42 25.22 2.81
C SER A 134 -18.54 25.65 3.76
N ASN A 135 -19.70 25.99 3.21
CA ASN A 135 -20.86 26.47 3.95
C ASN A 135 -22.09 25.61 3.62
N PHE A 136 -22.89 25.32 4.64
CA PHE A 136 -24.15 24.58 4.51
C PHE A 136 -25.08 25.21 3.45
N ILE A 137 -25.21 26.54 3.42
CA ILE A 137 -26.06 27.24 2.44
C ILE A 137 -25.59 27.01 1.01
N ASN A 138 -24.29 27.04 0.75
CA ASN A 138 -23.75 26.81 -0.59
C ASN A 138 -24.01 25.36 -1.03
N GLY A 139 -23.83 24.39 -0.13
CA GLY A 139 -24.18 22.98 -0.42
C GLY A 139 -25.66 22.74 -0.60
N PHE A 140 -26.50 23.44 0.16
CA PHE A 140 -27.95 23.38 0.00
C PHE A 140 -28.38 23.91 -1.38
N LEU A 141 -27.84 25.06 -1.81
CA LEU A 141 -28.17 25.69 -3.09
C LEU A 141 -27.67 24.87 -4.29
N GLU A 142 -26.44 24.35 -4.26
CA GLU A 142 -25.88 23.52 -5.34
C GLU A 142 -26.68 22.23 -5.60
N VAL A 143 -27.22 21.60 -4.55
CA VAL A 143 -28.05 20.40 -4.65
C VAL A 143 -29.46 20.72 -5.17
N TRP A 144 -30.03 21.85 -4.73
CA TRP A 144 -31.36 22.28 -5.16
C TRP A 144 -31.40 22.69 -6.64
N ASP A 145 -30.37 23.38 -7.13
CA ASP A 145 -30.30 23.87 -8.51
C ASP A 145 -30.25 22.71 -9.53
N LEU A 146 -29.51 21.65 -9.21
CA LEU A 146 -29.47 20.41 -10.01
C LEU A 146 -30.82 19.68 -10.03
N SER A 147 -31.55 19.70 -8.92
CA SER A 147 -32.87 19.06 -8.83
C SER A 147 -33.96 19.83 -9.58
N PHE A 148 -33.84 21.15 -9.70
CA PHE A 148 -34.78 22.00 -10.46
C PHE A 148 -34.50 21.96 -11.96
N ALA A 149 -33.23 21.96 -12.38
CA ALA A 149 -32.83 21.88 -13.79
C ALA A 149 -33.25 20.56 -14.48
N LEU A 150 -33.26 19.44 -13.74
CA LEU A 150 -33.78 18.15 -14.23
C LEU A 150 -35.30 18.11 -14.37
N GLN A 151 -36.03 18.99 -13.67
CA GLN A 151 -37.49 19.08 -13.75
C GLN A 151 -37.96 19.93 -14.94
N THR A 152 -37.15 20.89 -15.39
CA THR A 152 -37.50 21.81 -16.50
C THR A 152 -37.27 21.22 -17.89
N HIS A 153 -36.53 20.11 -18.02
CA HIS A 153 -36.25 19.47 -19.32
C HIS A 153 -37.28 18.40 -19.73
N VAL A 154 -38.35 18.22 -18.94
CA VAL A 154 -39.50 17.33 -19.22
C VAL A 154 -40.79 18.13 -19.48
N ARG A 155 -40.66 19.31 -20.09
CA ARG A 155 -41.78 19.98 -20.77
C ARG A 155 -41.41 20.34 -22.19
#